data_AF-G0NCV2-F1
#
_entry.id   AF-G0NCV2-F1
#
_cell.length_a   1.000
_cell.length_b   1.000
_cell.length_c   1.000
_cell.angle_alpha   90.00
_cell.angle_beta   90.00
_cell.angle_gamma   90.00
#
_symmetry.space_group_name_H-M   'P 1'
#
loop_
_entity.id
_entity.type
_entity.pdbx_description
1 polymer ?
#
loop_
_entity_poly.entity_id
_entity_poly.type
_entity_poly.pdbx_seq_one_letter_code
_entity_poly.pdbx_strand_id
1 'polypeptide(L)'
;MSEGLIKLADEIYKIDSDIKEQLAAAKIVEKAEHSGFLVSKIEGFHEKLRIKMDSAVQRQSEKLDEKAVELAELTRIFLLKNCEAAPTAENVEAETKIVADFCAELKAFLESDRSADCPKMPLAVEESIERLLNNPPKVV
;
A
#
# COMPACT_ATOMS: atom_id res chain seq x y z
N MET A 1 7.64 -3.72 15.30
CA MET A 1 6.74 -2.56 15.06
C MET A 1 7.18 -1.83 13.81
N SER A 2 8.39 -1.29 13.77
CA SER A 2 8.90 -0.54 12.62
C SER A 2 9.22 -1.43 11.40
N GLU A 3 9.74 -2.65 11.60
CA GLU A 3 9.77 -3.70 10.54
C GLU A 3 8.37 -4.09 10.03
N GLY A 4 7.35 -3.94 10.88
CA GLY A 4 5.97 -4.20 10.50
C GLY A 4 5.44 -3.12 9.55
N LEU A 5 5.87 -1.87 9.74
CA LEU A 5 5.51 -0.74 8.89
C LEU A 5 6.13 -0.88 7.49
N ILE A 6 7.41 -1.28 7.42
CA ILE A 6 8.11 -1.54 6.15
C ILE A 6 7.39 -2.64 5.37
N LYS A 7 7.17 -3.80 6.01
CA LYS A 7 6.47 -4.93 5.39
C LYS A 7 5.06 -4.56 4.92
N LEU A 8 4.31 -3.82 5.74
CA LEU A 8 2.95 -3.42 5.41
C LEU A 8 2.91 -2.48 4.20
N ALA A 9 3.81 -1.50 4.12
CA ALA A 9 3.89 -0.59 2.98
C ALA A 9 4.28 -1.34 1.69
N ASP A 10 5.22 -2.29 1.76
CA ASP A 10 5.57 -3.15 0.62
C ASP A 10 4.38 -4.03 0.18
N GLU A 11 3.64 -4.60 1.13
CA GLU A 11 2.44 -5.38 0.84
C GLU A 11 1.37 -4.53 0.16
N ILE A 12 1.10 -3.32 0.65
CA ILE A 12 0.15 -2.38 0.03
C ILE A 12 0.59 -2.03 -1.39
N TYR A 13 1.87 -1.69 -1.58
CA TYR A 13 2.42 -1.37 -2.90
C TYR A 13 2.27 -2.54 -3.87
N LYS A 14 2.57 -3.77 -3.41
CA LYS A 14 2.44 -4.97 -4.24
C LYS A 14 1.00 -5.23 -4.64
N ILE A 15 0.04 -5.08 -3.73
CA ILE A 15 -1.38 -5.29 -4.04
C ILE A 15 -1.86 -4.25 -5.06
N ASP A 16 -1.48 -2.97 -4.93
CA ASP A 16 -1.79 -1.92 -5.93
C ASP A 16 -1.21 -2.28 -7.31
N SER A 17 0.04 -2.73 -7.35
CA SER A 17 0.70 -3.18 -8.58
C SER A 17 -0.05 -4.35 -9.24
N ASP A 18 -0.44 -5.36 -8.45
CA ASP A 18 -1.21 -6.51 -8.94
C ASP A 18 -2.58 -6.08 -9.52
N ILE A 19 -3.25 -5.13 -8.87
CA ILE A 19 -4.53 -4.57 -9.38
C ILE A 19 -4.30 -3.88 -10.73
N LYS A 20 -3.27 -3.05 -10.85
CA LYS A 20 -2.95 -2.33 -12.09
C LYS A 20 -2.61 -3.28 -13.23
N GLU A 21 -1.85 -4.34 -12.96
CA GLU A 21 -1.57 -5.38 -13.94
C GLU A 21 -2.85 -6.10 -14.40
N GLN A 22 -3.75 -6.42 -13.48
CA GLN A 22 -5.04 -7.06 -13.81
C GLN A 22 -5.93 -6.13 -14.64
N LEU A 23 -6.01 -4.84 -14.31
CA LEU A 23 -6.75 -3.84 -15.08
C LEU A 23 -6.15 -3.64 -16.48
N ALA A 24 -4.82 -3.64 -16.60
CA ALA A 24 -4.15 -3.56 -17.90
C ALA A 24 -4.45 -4.81 -18.76
N ALA A 25 -4.40 -5.99 -18.16
CA ALA A 25 -4.75 -7.24 -18.82
C ALA A 25 -6.23 -7.24 -19.29
N ALA A 26 -7.16 -6.71 -18.49
CA ALA A 26 -8.57 -6.63 -18.86
C ALA A 26 -8.78 -5.76 -20.11
N LYS A 27 -8.09 -4.60 -20.17
CA LYS A 27 -8.10 -3.73 -21.36
C LYS A 27 -7.54 -4.41 -22.61
N ILE A 28 -6.53 -5.28 -22.46
CA ILE A 28 -5.97 -6.06 -23.58
C ILE A 28 -7.01 -7.07 -24.07
N VAL A 29 -7.69 -7.78 -23.17
CA VAL A 29 -8.76 -8.74 -23.51
C VAL A 29 -9.90 -8.03 -24.25
N GLU A 30 -10.33 -6.87 -23.78
CA GLU A 30 -11.36 -6.06 -24.42
C GLU A 30 -10.94 -5.63 -25.83
N LYS A 31 -9.70 -5.15 -26.02
CA LYS A 31 -9.17 -4.80 -27.34
C LYS A 31 -9.10 -5.99 -28.28
N ALA A 32 -8.72 -7.16 -27.79
CA ALA A 32 -8.66 -8.39 -28.58
C ALA A 32 -10.06 -8.83 -29.05
N GLU A 33 -11.06 -8.72 -28.17
CA GLU A 33 -12.47 -8.96 -28.51
C GLU A 33 -12.97 -8.03 -29.62
N HIS A 34 -12.75 -6.71 -29.46
CA HIS A 34 -13.13 -5.71 -30.47
C HIS A 34 -12.41 -5.85 -31.81
N SER A 35 -11.18 -6.39 -31.79
CA SER A 35 -10.37 -6.61 -32.99
C SER A 35 -10.68 -7.94 -33.69
N GLY A 36 -11.69 -8.70 -33.22
CA GLY A 36 -12.11 -9.95 -33.83
C GLY A 36 -11.12 -11.11 -33.66
N PHE A 37 -10.19 -11.02 -32.69
CA PHE A 37 -9.29 -12.13 -32.39
C PHE A 37 -10.09 -13.27 -31.74
N LEU A 38 -10.38 -14.31 -32.53
CA LEU A 38 -10.97 -15.57 -32.10
C LEU A 38 -9.94 -16.39 -31.29
N VAL A 39 -9.51 -15.92 -30.12
CA VAL A 39 -8.56 -16.67 -29.27
C VAL A 39 -9.25 -17.86 -28.60
N SER A 40 -10.58 -17.92 -28.60
CA SER A 40 -11.34 -18.97 -27.93
C SER A 40 -12.49 -19.52 -28.78
N LYS A 41 -12.55 -20.86 -28.88
CA LYS A 41 -13.69 -21.61 -29.45
C LYS A 41 -14.87 -21.74 -28.47
N ILE A 42 -14.76 -21.15 -27.27
CA ILE A 42 -15.77 -21.23 -26.22
C ILE A 42 -16.67 -19.99 -26.30
N GLU A 43 -17.97 -20.21 -26.49
CA GLU A 43 -18.99 -19.15 -26.43
C GLU A 43 -18.97 -18.44 -25.05
N GLY A 44 -18.96 -17.11 -25.07
CA GLY A 44 -18.88 -16.29 -23.87
C GLY A 44 -17.54 -16.35 -23.14
N PHE A 45 -16.44 -16.78 -23.78
CA PHE A 45 -15.12 -16.82 -23.16
C PHE A 45 -14.64 -15.45 -22.67
N HIS A 46 -14.73 -14.43 -23.52
CA HIS A 46 -14.30 -13.07 -23.16
C HIS A 46 -15.10 -12.51 -21.98
N GLU A 47 -16.42 -12.77 -21.96
CA GLU A 47 -17.30 -12.39 -20.84
C GLU A 47 -16.95 -13.13 -19.54
N LYS A 48 -16.77 -14.45 -19.58
CA LYS A 48 -16.35 -15.23 -18.40
C LYS A 48 -14.98 -14.81 -17.89
N LEU A 49 -14.07 -14.44 -18.78
CA LEU A 49 -12.75 -13.94 -18.43
C LEU A 49 -12.87 -12.58 -17.76
N ARG A 50 -13.66 -11.66 -18.30
CA ARG A 50 -13.94 -10.33 -17.72
C ARG A 50 -14.48 -10.45 -16.29
N ILE A 51 -15.53 -11.24 -16.08
CA ILE A 51 -16.11 -11.48 -14.74
C ILE A 51 -15.06 -12.01 -13.74
N LYS A 52 -14.19 -12.92 -14.17
CA LYS A 52 -13.13 -13.45 -13.31
C LYS A 52 -12.08 -12.39 -12.95
N MET A 53 -11.73 -11.54 -13.91
CA MET A 53 -10.76 -10.46 -13.69
C MET A 53 -11.34 -9.39 -12.77
N ASP A 54 -12.60 -8.98 -12.97
CA ASP A 54 -13.30 -8.04 -12.10
C ASP A 54 -13.39 -8.59 -10.66
N SER A 55 -13.71 -9.87 -10.51
CA SER A 55 -13.72 -10.52 -9.19
C SER A 55 -12.32 -10.58 -8.55
N ALA A 56 -11.25 -10.74 -9.34
CA ALA A 56 -9.89 -10.73 -8.83
C ALA A 56 -9.48 -9.33 -8.34
N VAL A 57 -9.81 -8.29 -9.11
CA VAL A 57 -9.59 -6.88 -8.75
C VAL A 57 -10.36 -6.52 -7.49
N GLN A 58 -11.62 -6.95 -7.39
CA GLN A 58 -12.45 -6.73 -6.21
C GLN A 58 -11.83 -7.34 -4.94
N ARG A 59 -11.36 -8.59 -5.01
CA ARG A 59 -10.71 -9.27 -3.86
C ARG A 59 -9.41 -8.57 -3.44
N GLN A 60 -8.63 -8.07 -4.39
CA GLN A 60 -7.41 -7.33 -4.06
C GLN A 60 -7.74 -5.95 -3.46
N SER A 61 -8.82 -5.31 -3.92
CA SER A 61 -9.31 -4.05 -3.36
C SER A 61 -9.78 -4.22 -1.91
N GLU A 62 -10.48 -5.31 -1.61
CA GLU A 62 -10.88 -5.68 -0.24
C GLU A 62 -9.66 -5.89 0.67
N LYS A 63 -8.59 -6.51 0.17
CA LYS A 63 -7.33 -6.64 0.92
C LYS A 63 -6.67 -5.29 1.19
N LEU A 64 -6.72 -4.34 0.25
CA LEU A 64 -6.23 -2.99 0.52
C LEU A 64 -7.01 -2.32 1.66
N ASP A 65 -8.32 -2.55 1.74
CA ASP A 65 -9.14 -2.04 2.84
C ASP A 65 -8.71 -2.67 4.18
N GLU A 66 -8.44 -3.97 4.22
CA GLU A 66 -7.88 -4.65 5.40
C GLU A 66 -6.53 -4.07 5.81
N LYS A 67 -5.64 -3.82 4.84
CA LYS A 67 -4.31 -3.22 5.10
C LYS A 67 -4.40 -1.77 5.56
N ALA A 68 -5.42 -1.02 5.15
CA ALA A 68 -5.66 0.33 5.65
C ALA A 68 -5.96 0.35 7.15
N VAL A 69 -6.74 -0.63 7.63
CA VAL A 69 -7.03 -0.79 9.06
C VAL A 69 -5.74 -1.14 9.82
N GLU A 70 -4.92 -2.04 9.28
CA GLU A 70 -3.63 -2.42 9.88
C GLU A 70 -2.66 -1.22 9.94
N LEU A 71 -2.61 -0.41 8.88
CA LEU A 71 -1.77 0.79 8.81
C LEU A 71 -2.19 1.83 9.85
N ALA A 72 -3.49 2.05 10.01
CA ALA A 72 -4.01 2.99 11.00
C ALA A 72 -3.58 2.59 12.42
N GLU A 73 -3.67 1.30 12.76
CA GLU A 73 -3.28 0.81 14.08
C GLU A 73 -1.77 0.89 14.29
N LEU A 74 -0.95 0.48 13.31
CA LEU A 74 0.50 0.60 13.41
C LEU A 74 0.98 2.05 13.52
N THR A 75 0.38 2.95 12.74
CA THR A 75 0.69 4.39 12.78
C THR A 75 0.36 4.96 14.15
N ARG A 76 -0.82 4.62 14.69
CA ARG A 76 -1.24 5.05 16.03
C ARG A 76 -0.26 4.58 17.11
N ILE A 77 0.12 3.30 17.09
CA ILE A 77 1.07 2.73 18.04
C ILE A 77 2.46 3.39 17.88
N PHE A 78 2.90 3.63 16.64
CA PHE A 78 4.17 4.28 16.35
C PHE A 78 4.24 5.70 16.94
N LEU A 79 3.22 6.51 16.68
CA LEU A 79 3.14 7.88 17.21
C LEU A 79 3.07 7.88 18.73
N LEU A 80 2.25 7.01 19.33
CA LEU A 80 2.15 6.91 20.78
C LEU A 80 3.52 6.63 21.44
N LYS A 81 4.32 5.72 20.88
CA LYS A 81 5.64 5.40 21.47
C LYS A 81 6.70 6.47 21.27
N ASN A 82 6.66 7.20 20.15
CA ASN A 82 7.72 8.15 19.80
C ASN A 82 7.39 9.60 20.17
N CYS A 83 6.10 9.95 20.28
CA CYS A 83 5.65 11.29 20.65
C CYS A 83 5.35 11.44 22.16
N GLU A 84 4.99 10.37 22.87
CA GLU A 84 4.74 10.44 24.33
C GLU A 84 6.01 10.23 25.17
N ALA A 85 7.12 9.78 24.56
CA ALA A 85 8.39 9.66 25.26
C ALA A 85 9.08 11.03 25.43
N ALA A 86 9.84 11.21 26.51
CA ALA A 86 10.50 12.49 26.81
C ALA A 86 11.36 12.96 25.61
N PRO A 87 11.20 14.23 25.14
CA PRO A 87 11.85 14.74 23.94
C PRO A 87 13.34 14.90 24.23
N THR A 88 14.10 13.83 24.02
CA THR A 88 15.50 13.77 24.45
C THR A 88 16.49 13.99 23.30
N ALA A 89 16.02 14.08 22.05
CA ALA A 89 16.83 14.52 20.92
C ALA A 89 15.96 15.10 19.80
N GLU A 90 16.27 16.31 19.33
CA GLU A 90 15.70 16.96 18.13
C GLU A 90 15.67 16.00 16.91
N ASN A 91 16.65 15.10 16.86
CA ASN A 91 16.73 14.04 15.85
C ASN A 91 15.55 13.07 15.93
N VAL A 92 15.11 12.63 17.13
CA VAL A 92 13.98 11.67 17.25
C VAL A 92 12.67 12.29 16.75
N GLU A 93 12.44 13.57 17.02
CA GLU A 93 11.26 14.29 16.54
C GLU A 93 11.28 14.43 15.01
N ALA A 94 12.42 14.78 14.43
CA ALA A 94 12.60 14.86 12.99
C ALA A 94 12.39 13.51 12.29
N GLU A 95 13.01 12.43 12.79
CA GLU A 95 12.84 11.08 12.23
C GLU A 95 11.39 10.59 12.39
N THR A 96 10.75 10.86 13.53
CA THR A 96 9.34 10.51 13.76
C THR A 96 8.43 11.22 12.79
N LYS A 97 8.69 12.50 12.50
CA LYS A 97 7.92 13.28 11.54
C LYS A 97 8.04 12.72 10.13
N ILE A 98 9.24 12.35 9.69
CA ILE A 98 9.46 11.74 8.36
C ILE A 98 8.61 10.48 8.19
N VAL A 99 8.62 9.60 9.19
CA VAL A 99 7.82 8.37 9.15
C VAL A 99 6.32 8.66 9.21
N ALA A 100 5.90 9.62 10.05
CA ALA A 100 4.50 10.01 10.19
C ALA A 100 3.93 10.63 8.89
N ASP A 101 4.71 11.48 8.22
CA ASP A 101 4.33 12.13 6.97
C ASP A 101 4.13 11.07 5.86
N PHE A 102 5.02 10.07 5.77
CA PHE A 102 4.85 8.95 4.85
C PHE A 102 3.61 8.11 5.18
N CYS A 103 3.35 7.82 6.46
CA CYS A 103 2.15 7.08 6.86
C CYS A 103 0.87 7.85 6.48
N ALA A 104 0.89 9.18 6.60
CA ALA A 104 -0.23 10.03 6.20
C ALA A 104 -0.44 10.01 4.69
N GLU A 105 0.63 10.03 3.89
CA GLU A 105 0.56 9.92 2.43
C GLU A 105 -0.01 8.56 2.00
N LEU A 106 0.49 7.47 2.58
CA LEU A 106 0.00 6.11 2.30
C LEU A 106 -1.46 5.94 2.71
N LYS A 107 -1.86 6.51 3.85
CA LYS A 107 -3.25 6.54 4.30
C LYS A 107 -4.14 7.33 3.33
N ALA A 108 -3.71 8.51 2.90
CA ALA A 108 -4.45 9.32 1.94
C ALA A 108 -4.65 8.58 0.60
N PHE A 109 -3.64 7.85 0.13
CA PHE A 109 -3.78 6.96 -1.02
C PHE A 109 -4.86 5.90 -0.79
N LEU A 110 -4.81 5.19 0.35
CA LEU A 110 -5.77 4.12 0.66
C LEU A 110 -7.22 4.60 0.82
N GLU A 111 -7.41 5.83 1.29
CA GLU A 111 -8.73 6.48 1.43
C GLU A 111 -9.23 7.14 0.12
N SER A 112 -8.36 7.28 -0.89
CA SER A 112 -8.72 7.83 -2.20
C SER A 112 -9.43 6.83 -3.11
N ASP A 113 -9.73 7.26 -4.34
CA ASP A 113 -10.19 6.37 -5.40
C ASP A 113 -9.09 5.45 -5.97
N ARG A 114 -7.85 5.57 -5.46
CA ARG A 114 -6.67 4.77 -5.85
C ARG A 114 -6.36 4.87 -7.35
N SER A 115 -6.76 5.98 -7.98
CA SER A 115 -6.45 6.28 -9.38
C SER A 115 -4.99 6.67 -9.58
N ALA A 116 -4.35 7.19 -8.54
CA ALA A 116 -2.95 7.58 -8.51
C ALA A 116 -2.01 6.38 -8.26
N ASP A 117 -0.71 6.63 -8.33
CA ASP A 117 0.30 5.64 -7.95
C ASP A 117 0.41 5.51 -6.43
N CYS A 118 0.40 4.27 -5.94
CA CYS A 118 0.69 4.00 -4.53
C CYS A 118 2.08 4.56 -4.20
N PRO A 119 2.21 5.36 -3.13
CA PRO A 119 3.50 5.90 -2.73
C PRO A 119 4.43 4.74 -2.36
N LYS A 120 5.63 4.74 -2.96
CA LYS A 120 6.71 3.82 -2.60
C LYS A 120 7.41 4.34 -1.36
N MET A 121 7.85 3.43 -0.49
CA MET A 121 8.66 3.84 0.66
C MET A 121 9.97 4.48 0.16
N PRO A 122 10.24 5.75 0.49
CA PRO A 122 11.52 6.38 0.19
C PRO A 122 12.61 5.82 1.12
N LEU A 123 13.84 5.69 0.60
CA LEU A 123 15.01 5.29 1.40
C LEU A 123 15.17 6.15 2.67
N ALA A 124 14.86 7.46 2.58
CA ALA A 124 14.91 8.35 3.72
C ALA A 124 13.99 7.89 4.87
N VAL A 125 12.80 7.34 4.56
CA VAL A 125 11.86 6.81 5.56
C VAL A 125 12.37 5.51 6.15
N GLU A 126 12.96 4.63 5.35
CA GLU A 126 13.61 3.40 5.83
C GLU A 126 14.75 3.72 6.81
N GLU A 127 15.63 4.66 6.43
CA GLU A 127 16.71 5.13 7.27
C GLU A 127 16.19 5.78 8.57
N SER A 128 15.12 6.57 8.50
CA SER A 128 14.46 7.13 9.69
C SER A 128 13.94 6.03 10.62
N ILE A 129 13.31 5.00 10.06
CA ILE A 129 12.83 3.83 10.81
C ILE A 129 14.01 3.12 11.50
N GLU A 130 15.10 2.86 10.78
CA GLU A 130 16.29 2.23 11.34
C GLU A 130 16.95 3.07 12.45
N ARG A 131 17.03 4.39 12.27
CA ARG A 131 17.60 5.29 13.29
C ARG A 131 16.76 5.32 14.56
N LEU A 132 15.43 5.29 14.43
CA LEU A 132 14.50 5.19 15.56
C LEU A 132 14.60 3.82 16.27
N LEU A 133 14.83 2.74 15.52
CA LEU A 133 15.06 1.41 16.09
C LEU A 133 16.37 1.34 16.88
N ASN A 134 17.44 1.94 16.35
CA ASN A 134 18.76 1.92 16.95
C ASN A 134 18.91 2.94 18.10
N ASN A 135 18.06 3.97 18.15
CA ASN A 135 18.00 4.97 19.22
C ASN A 135 16.58 5.03 19.81
N PRO A 136 16.12 3.98 20.51
CA PRO A 136 14.79 3.98 21.08
C PRO A 136 14.67 5.15 22.08
N PRO A 137 13.54 5.87 22.08
CA PRO A 137 13.37 6.98 23.00
C PRO A 137 13.45 6.45 24.44
N LYS A 138 14.18 7.15 25.31
CA LYS A 138 14.26 6.78 26.73
C LYS A 138 12.88 7.00 27.35
N VAL A 139 12.20 5.90 27.66
CA VAL A 139 10.98 5.92 28.48
C VAL A 139 11.39 6.39 29.87
N VAL A 140 10.85 7.52 30.31
CA VAL A 140 11.03 8.07 31.67
C VAL A 140 9.85 7.68 32.52
#